data_AF-A0A8H7KNK7-F1
#
_entry.id   AF-A0A8H7KNK7-F1
#
_cell.length_a   1.000
_cell.length_b   1.000
_cell.length_c   1.000
_cell.angle_alpha   90.00
_cell.angle_beta   90.00
_cell.angle_gamma   90.00
#
_symmetry.space_group_name_H-M   'P 1'
#
loop_
_entity.id
_entity.type
_entity.pdbx_description
1 polymer ?
#
loop_
_entity_poly.entity_id
_entity_poly.type
_entity_poly.pdbx_seq_one_letter_code
_entity_poly.pdbx_strand_id
1 'polypeptide(L)'
;MTYCDGLRGPLVIYDPLDPHRSLYDIDDASTVITLADWYHTVSPLAGAFPNFDSTLINGLGRYSGGPTTPLASVHVVHGLRYRFRLVSISCEPNWVFSIDSHNLTVIEMDGISIVPKNVDSIQIFAGQRYSFVLTANQTIGNYWIRANPNRGVSGFAGGLNSAALRYRGSNSAADPTSLQTTSVMPLVESTLVPLKNPGAPGKPEVGGADYSLNLDLGFNSGASRFTINGDSFISPTVPVLLQILSGAQTAQDLLPSGSVFALPHNKVIELSIPAGNVVGGPHAFDIVRSANQTEYNYVNPPRRDVVSIGGPGDNVTIRWVTDNPGPWFLHCHIDWHLQAGLAIVFAEDIPDIAKHDVNTSR
;
A
#
# COMPACT_ATOMS: atom_id res chain seq x y z
N MET A 1 -14.66 6.13 -5.00
CA MET A 1 -14.11 7.40 -5.50
C MET A 1 -14.08 8.56 -4.50
N THR A 2 -14.89 8.57 -3.44
CA THR A 2 -14.96 9.68 -2.46
C THR A 2 -13.62 10.01 -1.78
N TYR A 3 -12.70 9.05 -1.66
CA TYR A 3 -11.41 9.31 -1.03
C TYR A 3 -10.43 10.07 -1.97
N CYS A 4 -10.61 9.96 -3.30
CA CYS A 4 -9.84 10.73 -4.28
C CYS A 4 -10.16 12.23 -4.22
N ASP A 5 -11.39 12.56 -3.85
CA ASP A 5 -11.85 13.93 -3.62
C ASP A 5 -11.37 14.51 -2.28
N GLY A 6 -10.56 13.75 -1.51
CA GLY A 6 -9.83 14.25 -0.35
C GLY A 6 -10.18 13.63 1.00
N LEU A 7 -11.17 12.72 1.07
CA LEU A 7 -11.52 12.02 2.32
C LEU A 7 -10.54 10.88 2.63
N ARG A 8 -9.30 11.23 2.99
CA ARG A 8 -8.19 10.31 3.27
C ARG A 8 -7.18 10.94 4.22
N GLY A 9 -6.56 10.14 5.06
CA GLY A 9 -5.57 10.62 6.03
C GLY A 9 -4.80 9.48 6.69
N PRO A 10 -3.67 9.78 7.34
CA PRO A 10 -2.87 8.79 8.04
C PRO A 10 -3.51 8.41 9.40
N LEU A 11 -3.35 7.15 9.80
CA LEU A 11 -3.60 6.67 11.15
C LEU A 11 -2.33 6.00 11.66
N VAL A 12 -1.87 6.39 12.84
CA VAL A 12 -0.69 5.81 13.49
C VAL A 12 -1.10 5.22 14.83
N ILE A 13 -0.83 3.94 15.02
CA ILE A 13 -0.98 3.26 16.31
C ILE A 13 0.43 3.06 16.88
N TYR A 14 0.75 3.72 17.98
CA TYR A 14 2.05 3.62 18.63
C TYR A 14 2.10 2.39 19.55
N ASP A 15 3.23 1.68 19.53
CA ASP A 15 3.52 0.59 20.48
C ASP A 15 4.42 1.12 21.61
N PRO A 16 3.96 1.14 22.88
CA PRO A 16 4.80 1.50 24.02
C PRO A 16 6.05 0.63 24.18
N LEU A 17 6.03 -0.60 23.62
CA LEU A 17 7.12 -1.58 23.66
C LEU A 17 7.71 -1.84 22.26
N ASP A 18 7.68 -0.82 21.39
CA ASP A 18 8.15 -0.93 20.02
C ASP A 18 9.56 -1.54 19.94
N PRO A 19 9.76 -2.66 19.22
CA PRO A 19 11.04 -3.37 19.17
C PRO A 19 12.16 -2.56 18.49
N HIS A 20 11.81 -1.52 17.73
CA HIS A 20 12.72 -0.62 17.05
C HIS A 20 12.94 0.70 17.80
N ARG A 21 12.37 0.89 18.99
CA ARG A 21 12.41 2.17 19.73
C ARG A 21 13.81 2.76 19.89
N SER A 22 14.84 1.92 20.03
CA SER A 22 16.23 2.34 20.21
C SER A 22 16.90 2.88 18.92
N LEU A 23 16.28 2.65 17.76
CA LEU A 23 16.82 3.06 16.45
C LEU A 23 16.60 4.54 16.13
N TYR A 24 15.69 5.22 16.84
CA TYR A 24 15.32 6.61 16.56
C TYR A 24 15.10 7.42 17.83
N ASP A 25 15.19 8.74 17.71
CA ASP A 25 15.01 9.67 18.82
C ASP A 25 13.59 10.27 18.77
N ILE A 26 13.13 10.66 17.57
CA ILE A 26 11.85 11.33 17.34
C ILE A 26 10.91 10.47 16.48
N ASP A 27 9.66 10.33 16.94
CA ASP A 27 8.54 9.68 16.26
C ASP A 27 7.24 10.32 16.77
N ASP A 28 6.67 11.22 15.98
CA ASP A 28 5.46 11.97 16.33
C ASP A 28 4.74 12.44 15.05
N ALA A 29 3.71 13.28 15.18
CA ALA A 29 2.95 13.76 14.02
C ALA A 29 3.82 14.49 12.97
N SER A 30 4.95 15.09 13.35
CA SER A 30 5.86 15.79 12.43
C SER A 30 6.69 14.84 11.56
N THR A 31 6.76 13.55 11.91
CA THR A 31 7.49 12.53 11.15
C THR A 31 6.58 11.73 10.22
N VAL A 32 5.30 12.07 10.13
CA VAL A 32 4.40 11.47 9.13
C VAL A 32 4.60 12.17 7.77
N ILE A 33 4.79 11.37 6.73
CA ILE A 33 4.90 11.83 5.34
C ILE A 33 3.82 11.14 4.51
N THR A 34 2.81 11.88 4.05
CA THR A 34 1.80 11.37 3.12
C THR A 34 2.15 11.71 1.69
N LEU A 35 1.90 10.77 0.78
CA LEU A 35 1.94 10.96 -0.67
C LEU A 35 0.53 10.81 -1.24
N ALA A 36 0.06 11.82 -1.97
CA ALA A 36 -1.25 11.84 -2.59
C ALA A 36 -1.17 12.32 -4.05
N ASP A 37 -2.02 11.75 -4.88
CA ASP A 37 -2.35 12.23 -6.21
C ASP A 37 -3.53 13.21 -6.14
N TRP A 38 -3.45 14.35 -6.81
CA TRP A 38 -4.48 15.37 -6.75
C TRP A 38 -5.05 15.66 -8.13
N TYR A 39 -6.39 15.68 -8.20
CA TYR A 39 -7.15 15.91 -9.42
C TYR A 39 -7.85 17.28 -9.33
N HIS A 40 -7.78 18.08 -10.38
CA HIS A 40 -8.52 19.33 -10.50
C HIS A 40 -10.00 19.10 -10.83
N THR A 41 -10.32 17.96 -11.45
CA THR A 41 -11.69 17.56 -11.74
C THR A 41 -12.14 16.54 -10.70
N VAL A 42 -13.26 16.83 -10.02
CA VAL A 42 -13.84 15.95 -9.00
C VAL A 42 -14.35 14.64 -9.59
N SER A 43 -14.34 13.57 -8.80
CA SER A 43 -15.07 12.35 -9.14
C SER A 43 -16.60 12.57 -9.01
N PRO A 44 -17.44 11.96 -9.89
CA PRO A 44 -17.09 11.10 -11.02
C PRO A 44 -16.88 11.88 -12.34
N LEU A 45 -16.93 13.22 -12.32
CA LEU A 45 -16.83 14.07 -13.53
C LEU A 45 -15.49 13.92 -14.26
N ALA A 46 -14.45 13.47 -13.56
CA ALA A 46 -13.13 13.19 -14.12
C ALA A 46 -13.13 12.03 -15.15
N GLY A 47 -14.20 11.23 -15.21
CA GLY A 47 -14.30 10.06 -16.09
C GLY A 47 -13.77 8.78 -15.43
N ALA A 48 -13.66 7.71 -16.21
CA ALA A 48 -13.31 6.38 -15.68
C ALA A 48 -11.84 6.23 -15.29
N PHE A 49 -10.92 6.83 -16.07
CA PHE A 49 -9.47 6.71 -15.88
C PHE A 49 -8.78 8.07 -16.07
N PRO A 50 -8.99 9.03 -15.14
CA PRO A 50 -8.42 10.37 -15.26
C PRO A 50 -6.90 10.38 -15.07
N ASN A 51 -6.29 11.47 -15.55
CA ASN A 51 -4.92 11.83 -15.16
C ASN A 51 -4.99 12.74 -13.94
N PHE A 52 -4.13 12.50 -12.95
CA PHE A 52 -3.96 13.42 -11.84
C PHE A 52 -3.06 14.60 -12.27
N ASP A 53 -3.25 15.75 -11.64
CA ASP A 53 -2.60 17.01 -11.99
C ASP A 53 -1.32 17.27 -11.17
N SER A 54 -1.28 16.80 -9.91
CA SER A 54 -0.12 17.00 -9.03
C SER A 54 0.08 15.89 -8.01
N THR A 55 1.35 15.66 -7.66
CA THR A 55 1.72 14.96 -6.43
C THR A 55 1.69 15.94 -5.27
N LEU A 56 0.99 15.60 -4.20
CA LEU A 56 1.03 16.29 -2.92
C LEU A 56 1.86 15.48 -1.93
N ILE A 57 2.82 16.14 -1.29
CA ILE A 57 3.55 15.62 -0.14
C ILE A 57 3.06 16.39 1.08
N ASN A 58 2.52 15.71 2.09
CA ASN A 58 1.89 16.36 3.26
C ASN A 58 0.86 17.45 2.87
N GLY A 59 0.07 17.18 1.83
CA GLY A 59 -1.03 18.04 1.38
C GLY A 59 -0.62 19.25 0.52
N LEU A 60 0.67 19.43 0.23
CA LEU A 60 1.16 20.52 -0.61
C LEU A 60 1.94 20.00 -1.82
N GLY A 61 1.81 20.70 -2.94
CA GLY A 61 2.50 20.37 -4.19
C GLY A 61 2.31 21.46 -5.24
N ARG A 62 2.93 21.23 -6.40
CA ARG A 62 2.84 22.07 -7.60
C ARG A 62 2.37 21.21 -8.76
N TYR A 63 1.69 21.82 -9.73
CA TYR A 63 1.28 21.18 -10.99
C TYR A 63 1.94 21.89 -12.19
N SER A 64 2.04 21.18 -13.32
CA SER A 64 2.68 21.70 -14.52
C SER A 64 1.92 22.90 -15.09
N GLY A 65 2.62 24.01 -15.35
CA GLY A 65 2.02 25.28 -15.79
C GLY A 65 1.26 26.04 -14.68
N GLY A 66 1.27 25.55 -13.44
CA GLY A 66 0.67 26.20 -12.29
C GLY A 66 1.53 27.30 -11.65
N PRO A 67 0.96 28.04 -10.69
CA PRO A 67 1.70 29.04 -9.94
C PRO A 67 2.75 28.39 -9.01
N THR A 68 3.79 29.15 -8.67
CA THR A 68 4.74 28.75 -7.62
C THR A 68 4.07 28.84 -6.26
N THR A 69 3.66 27.69 -5.72
CA THR A 69 3.08 27.56 -4.37
C THR A 69 4.14 27.14 -3.34
N PRO A 70 3.93 27.42 -2.05
CA PRO A 70 4.75 26.86 -0.97
C PRO A 70 4.73 25.32 -1.01
N LEU A 71 5.88 24.71 -0.80
CA LEU A 71 6.03 23.25 -0.68
C LEU A 71 5.98 22.82 0.78
N ALA A 72 5.58 21.57 1.03
CA ALA A 72 5.68 20.99 2.35
C ALA A 72 7.14 20.98 2.83
N SER A 73 7.32 21.16 4.14
CA SER A 73 8.63 21.14 4.78
C SER A 73 8.62 20.22 6.00
N VAL A 74 9.59 19.32 6.05
CA VAL A 74 9.86 18.44 7.18
C VAL A 74 11.11 18.97 7.89
N HIS A 75 11.05 19.17 9.20
CA HIS A 75 12.14 19.79 9.94
C HIS A 75 12.92 18.76 10.74
N VAL A 76 14.25 18.85 10.68
CA VAL A 76 15.16 17.95 11.42
C VAL A 76 16.23 18.74 12.15
N VAL A 77 16.76 18.18 13.24
CA VAL A 77 17.89 18.71 13.99
C VAL A 77 19.09 17.82 13.71
N HIS A 78 20.20 18.46 13.34
CA HIS A 78 21.44 17.75 13.07
C HIS A 78 21.84 16.83 14.24
N GLY A 79 22.19 15.59 13.93
CA GLY A 79 22.61 14.56 14.88
C GLY A 79 21.46 13.69 15.43
N LEU A 80 20.20 14.08 15.25
CA LEU A 80 19.05 13.26 15.67
C LEU A 80 18.62 12.27 14.59
N ARG A 81 17.94 11.21 15.03
CA ARG A 81 17.35 10.15 14.20
C ARG A 81 15.83 10.21 14.27
N TYR A 82 15.19 10.12 13.11
CA TYR A 82 13.76 10.28 12.95
C TYR A 82 13.16 9.00 12.39
N ARG A 83 12.10 8.47 13.02
CA ARG A 83 11.26 7.47 12.37
C ARG A 83 10.23 8.20 11.52
N PHE A 84 10.53 8.30 10.22
CA PHE A 84 9.54 8.79 9.26
C PHE A 84 8.56 7.68 8.92
N ARG A 85 7.28 8.03 8.88
CA ARG A 85 6.16 7.15 8.53
C ARG A 85 5.62 7.56 7.18
N LEU A 86 6.08 6.90 6.12
CA LEU A 86 5.68 7.14 4.75
C LEU A 86 4.37 6.42 4.47
N VAL A 87 3.35 7.16 4.04
CA VAL A 87 2.01 6.65 3.78
C VAL A 87 1.56 7.06 2.39
N SER A 88 1.31 6.08 1.53
CA SER A 88 0.68 6.33 0.24
C SER A 88 -0.83 6.37 0.42
N ILE A 89 -1.40 7.57 0.35
CA ILE A 89 -2.85 7.78 0.32
C ILE A 89 -3.34 7.94 -1.12
N SER A 90 -2.60 7.40 -2.10
CA SER A 90 -2.88 7.48 -3.54
C SER A 90 -4.22 6.85 -3.92
N CYS A 91 -4.90 7.44 -4.90
CA CYS A 91 -5.95 6.75 -5.65
C CYS A 91 -5.40 5.91 -6.80
N GLU A 92 -4.21 6.20 -7.30
CA GLU A 92 -3.70 5.51 -8.48
C GLU A 92 -2.18 5.39 -8.57
N PRO A 93 -1.40 6.47 -8.78
CA PRO A 93 0.01 6.33 -9.07
C PRO A 93 0.76 5.67 -7.92
N ASN A 94 1.84 4.98 -8.27
CA ASN A 94 2.92 4.72 -7.34
C ASN A 94 3.99 5.80 -7.49
N TRP A 95 4.79 5.97 -6.45
CA TRP A 95 5.91 6.90 -6.46
C TRP A 95 7.21 6.20 -6.14
N VAL A 96 8.30 6.64 -6.78
CA VAL A 96 9.66 6.39 -6.31
C VAL A 96 10.03 7.54 -5.38
N PHE A 97 10.07 7.24 -4.08
CA PHE A 97 10.40 8.15 -2.99
C PHE A 97 11.90 8.13 -2.69
N SER A 98 12.51 9.30 -2.48
CA SER A 98 13.89 9.45 -2.02
C SER A 98 14.11 10.81 -1.34
N ILE A 99 15.21 10.95 -0.60
CA ILE A 99 15.63 12.21 0.01
C ILE A 99 17.08 12.45 -0.38
N ASP A 100 17.37 13.59 -1.01
CA ASP A 100 18.70 13.90 -1.51
C ASP A 100 19.75 13.79 -0.41
N SER A 101 20.88 13.15 -0.69
CA SER A 101 22.01 12.96 0.23
C SER A 101 21.70 12.16 1.51
N HIS A 102 20.56 11.46 1.59
CA HIS A 102 20.20 10.65 2.76
C HIS A 102 19.82 9.23 2.36
N ASN A 103 20.40 8.25 3.03
CA ASN A 103 19.90 6.88 3.01
C ASN A 103 18.76 6.72 4.01
N LEU A 104 17.94 5.69 3.79
CA LEU A 104 16.76 5.36 4.58
C LEU A 104 16.94 3.95 5.14
N THR A 105 16.77 3.78 6.45
CA THR A 105 16.77 2.44 7.07
C THR A 105 15.32 2.01 7.31
N VAL A 106 14.75 1.22 6.41
CA VAL A 106 13.36 0.71 6.53
C VAL A 106 13.29 -0.28 7.69
N ILE A 107 12.31 -0.09 8.57
CA ILE A 107 12.09 -0.90 9.79
C ILE A 107 10.66 -1.45 9.89
N GLU A 108 9.75 -1.01 9.03
CA GLU A 108 8.36 -1.46 9.02
C GLU A 108 7.81 -1.42 7.59
N MET A 109 6.97 -2.40 7.24
CA MET A 109 6.12 -2.38 6.04
C MET A 109 4.67 -2.63 6.45
N ASP A 110 3.73 -1.80 6.01
CA ASP A 110 2.29 -1.98 6.22
C ASP A 110 1.89 -2.39 7.67
N GLY A 111 2.53 -1.83 8.70
CA GLY A 111 2.26 -2.17 10.12
C GLY A 111 3.05 -3.38 10.66
N ILE A 112 3.81 -4.09 9.82
CA ILE A 112 4.65 -5.23 10.21
C ILE A 112 6.09 -4.77 10.41
N SER A 113 6.61 -4.95 11.62
CA SER A 113 8.03 -4.72 11.94
C SER A 113 8.93 -5.68 11.15
N ILE A 114 10.01 -5.17 10.57
CA ILE A 114 10.96 -5.96 9.77
C ILE A 114 12.39 -5.85 10.30
N VAL A 115 13.26 -6.77 9.88
CA VAL A 115 14.70 -6.62 10.06
C VAL A 115 15.15 -5.33 9.32
N PRO A 116 15.86 -4.40 9.99
CA PRO A 116 16.25 -3.13 9.39
C PRO A 116 16.97 -3.28 8.06
N LYS A 117 16.49 -2.57 7.03
CA LYS A 117 17.02 -2.63 5.66
C LYS A 117 17.43 -1.24 5.18
N ASN A 118 18.71 -1.05 4.86
CA ASN A 118 19.19 0.18 4.26
C ASN A 118 18.85 0.24 2.76
N VAL A 119 18.31 1.37 2.34
CA VAL A 119 17.97 1.71 0.95
C VAL A 119 18.22 3.19 0.70
N ASP A 120 18.24 3.60 -0.56
CA ASP A 120 18.32 5.02 -0.94
C ASP A 120 17.07 5.50 -1.72
N SER A 121 16.19 4.57 -2.12
CA SER A 121 14.88 4.88 -2.67
C SER A 121 13.85 3.80 -2.33
N ILE A 122 12.58 4.21 -2.26
CA ILE A 122 11.45 3.34 -1.96
C ILE A 122 10.41 3.54 -3.06
N GLN A 123 10.12 2.51 -3.86
CA GLN A 123 8.90 2.50 -4.67
C GLN A 123 7.72 2.14 -3.75
N ILE A 124 6.73 3.01 -3.67
CA ILE A 124 5.55 2.84 -2.82
C ILE A 124 4.27 2.93 -3.66
N PHE A 125 3.43 1.90 -3.55
CA PHE A 125 2.17 1.79 -4.29
C PHE A 125 0.97 2.35 -3.50
N ALA A 126 -0.19 2.51 -4.15
CA ALA A 126 -1.41 2.99 -3.52
C ALA A 126 -1.78 2.15 -2.28
N GLY A 127 -1.96 2.79 -1.12
CA GLY A 127 -2.33 2.12 0.14
C GLY A 127 -1.15 1.53 0.94
N GLN A 128 0.06 1.45 0.38
CA GLN A 128 1.23 0.94 1.11
C GLN A 128 1.78 1.96 2.12
N ARG A 129 2.49 1.45 3.13
CA ARG A 129 3.19 2.22 4.16
C ARG A 129 4.57 1.64 4.44
N TYR A 130 5.51 2.52 4.77
CA TYR A 130 6.82 2.14 5.30
C TYR A 130 7.21 3.06 6.45
N SER A 131 7.70 2.50 7.56
CA SER A 131 8.51 3.30 8.50
C SER A 131 9.97 3.15 8.13
N PHE A 132 10.68 4.27 8.03
CA PHE A 132 12.13 4.29 7.87
C PHE A 132 12.79 5.24 8.86
N VAL A 133 13.97 4.87 9.34
CA VAL A 133 14.82 5.74 10.13
C VAL A 133 15.69 6.56 9.19
N LEU A 134 15.69 7.88 9.37
CA LEU A 134 16.65 8.79 8.76
C LEU A 134 17.51 9.40 9.87
N THR A 135 18.83 9.33 9.69
CA THR A 135 19.77 10.04 10.56
C THR A 135 20.07 11.40 9.94
N ALA A 136 19.79 12.48 10.66
CA ALA A 136 20.04 13.84 10.20
C ALA A 136 21.52 14.21 10.37
N ASN A 137 22.41 13.59 9.60
CA ASN A 137 23.86 13.69 9.73
C ASN A 137 24.55 14.46 8.58
N GLN A 138 23.77 15.04 7.67
CA GLN A 138 24.31 15.85 6.58
C GLN A 138 24.54 17.29 7.03
N THR A 139 25.35 18.04 6.28
CA THR A 139 25.56 19.48 6.53
C THR A 139 24.24 20.22 6.70
N ILE A 140 24.16 21.15 7.66
CA ILE A 140 22.95 21.96 7.88
C ILE A 140 22.58 22.68 6.58
N GLY A 141 21.43 22.33 6.03
CA GLY A 141 20.95 22.81 4.74
C GLY A 141 19.51 22.41 4.45
N ASN A 142 19.08 22.64 3.22
CA ASN A 142 17.80 22.20 2.70
C ASN A 142 18.04 21.12 1.63
N TYR A 143 17.32 20.01 1.74
CA TYR A 143 17.43 18.87 0.83
C TYR A 143 16.08 18.58 0.20
N TRP A 144 16.05 18.22 -1.08
CA TRP A 144 14.82 17.78 -1.72
C TRP A 144 14.35 16.43 -1.17
N ILE A 145 13.09 16.39 -0.77
CA ILE A 145 12.30 15.16 -0.67
C ILE A 145 11.63 15.00 -2.04
N ARG A 146 11.75 13.82 -2.63
CA ARG A 146 11.32 13.55 -4.01
C ARG A 146 10.34 12.38 -4.03
N ALA A 147 9.23 12.53 -4.75
CA ALA A 147 8.25 11.47 -4.97
C ALA A 147 7.87 11.43 -6.47
N ASN A 148 8.64 10.70 -7.29
CA ASN A 148 8.44 10.69 -8.73
C ASN A 148 7.35 9.69 -9.13
N PRO A 149 6.24 10.13 -9.76
CA PRO A 149 5.15 9.22 -10.11
C PRO A 149 5.46 8.36 -11.35
N ASN A 150 4.83 7.20 -11.44
CA ASN A 150 4.94 6.31 -12.61
C ASN A 150 4.13 6.77 -13.84
N ARG A 151 3.19 7.70 -13.66
CA ARG A 151 2.33 8.29 -14.71
C ARG A 151 2.04 9.76 -14.39
N GLY A 152 1.41 10.47 -15.32
CA GLY A 152 1.25 11.93 -15.22
C GLY A 152 2.57 12.66 -15.51
N VAL A 153 2.73 13.88 -14.98
CA VAL A 153 3.94 14.69 -15.19
C VAL A 153 5.04 14.22 -14.24
N SER A 154 6.02 13.49 -14.77
CA SER A 154 7.18 13.00 -14.02
C SER A 154 8.33 14.01 -13.95
N GLY A 155 9.30 13.74 -13.08
CA GLY A 155 10.46 14.61 -12.84
C GLY A 155 10.16 15.75 -11.85
N PHE A 156 11.10 16.68 -11.73
CA PHE A 156 11.14 17.67 -10.64
C PHE A 156 11.31 19.11 -11.10
N ALA A 157 11.13 19.38 -12.40
CA ALA A 157 11.25 20.72 -12.95
C ALA A 157 10.32 21.69 -12.20
N GLY A 158 10.82 22.87 -11.80
CA GLY A 158 10.03 23.84 -11.04
C GLY A 158 9.62 23.40 -9.63
N GLY A 159 10.20 22.32 -9.09
CA GLY A 159 9.82 21.76 -7.80
C GLY A 159 8.52 20.95 -7.82
N LEU A 160 8.09 20.47 -9.00
CA LEU A 160 7.07 19.43 -9.10
C LEU A 160 7.50 18.19 -8.30
N ASN A 161 6.52 17.42 -7.80
CA ASN A 161 6.78 16.11 -7.18
C ASN A 161 7.80 16.17 -6.01
N SER A 162 7.87 17.30 -5.31
CA SER A 162 8.93 17.62 -4.36
C SER A 162 8.43 18.28 -3.07
N ALA A 163 9.17 18.09 -1.99
CA ALA A 163 9.06 18.80 -0.71
C ALA A 163 10.45 19.09 -0.16
N ALA A 164 10.57 19.80 0.96
CA ALA A 164 11.85 20.16 1.55
C ALA A 164 12.11 19.45 2.88
N LEU A 165 13.24 18.77 3.02
CA LEU A 165 13.82 18.42 4.31
C LEU A 165 14.70 19.58 4.77
N ARG A 166 14.38 20.20 5.92
CA ARG A 166 15.02 21.41 6.42
C ARG A 166 15.72 21.14 7.74
N TYR A 167 17.04 21.30 7.76
CA TYR A 167 17.80 21.27 9.01
C TYR A 167 17.56 22.56 9.81
N ARG A 168 17.38 22.45 11.12
CA ARG A 168 17.29 23.61 12.01
C ARG A 168 18.57 24.45 11.87
N GLY A 169 18.41 25.73 11.52
CA GLY A 169 19.50 26.65 11.22
C GLY A 169 19.74 26.90 9.72
N SER A 170 19.02 26.19 8.83
CA SER A 170 19.01 26.49 7.40
C SER A 170 18.13 27.72 7.08
N ASN A 171 18.28 28.26 5.86
CA ASN A 171 17.38 29.29 5.35
C ASN A 171 16.00 28.69 5.03
N SER A 172 14.98 28.98 5.83
CA SER A 172 13.63 28.43 5.71
C SER A 172 12.83 28.98 4.52
N ALA A 173 13.23 30.11 3.94
CA ALA A 173 12.52 30.76 2.83
C ALA A 173 12.96 30.25 1.45
N ALA A 174 14.14 29.61 1.34
CA ALA A 174 14.68 29.13 0.07
C ALA A 174 14.24 27.68 -0.20
N ASP A 175 13.89 27.39 -1.45
CA ASP A 175 13.76 26.01 -1.94
C ASP A 175 15.14 25.31 -1.90
N PRO A 176 15.20 23.99 -1.68
CA PRO A 176 16.45 23.24 -1.78
C PRO A 176 17.14 23.39 -3.14
N THR A 177 18.47 23.31 -3.16
CA THR A 177 19.30 23.29 -4.38
C THR A 177 20.10 22.00 -4.51
N SER A 178 19.82 21.01 -3.66
CA SER A 178 20.47 19.70 -3.68
C SER A 178 20.21 18.98 -5.01
N LEU A 179 21.19 18.18 -5.43
CA LEU A 179 21.09 17.40 -6.66
C LEU A 179 20.64 15.97 -6.33
N GLN A 180 19.76 15.44 -7.16
CA GLN A 180 19.41 14.03 -7.12
C GLN A 180 20.61 13.20 -7.58
N THR A 181 20.88 12.11 -6.87
CA THR A 181 21.81 11.06 -7.30
C THR A 181 21.03 9.84 -7.77
N THR A 182 21.62 9.05 -8.67
CA THR A 182 21.05 7.77 -9.10
C THR A 182 20.96 6.83 -7.90
N SER A 183 19.79 6.22 -7.71
CA SER A 183 19.59 5.17 -6.70
C SER A 183 20.42 3.94 -7.05
N VAL A 184 21.24 3.50 -6.10
CA VAL A 184 22.10 2.31 -6.19
C VAL A 184 21.68 1.22 -5.21
N MET A 185 20.79 1.55 -4.26
CA MET A 185 20.20 0.62 -3.29
C MET A 185 18.67 0.79 -3.22
N PRO A 186 17.94 0.58 -4.32
CA PRO A 186 16.48 0.64 -4.30
C PRO A 186 15.90 -0.44 -3.39
N LEU A 187 14.76 -0.15 -2.76
CA LEU A 187 14.00 -1.15 -2.01
C LEU A 187 13.55 -2.29 -2.93
N VAL A 188 13.89 -3.53 -2.55
CA VAL A 188 13.44 -4.75 -3.22
C VAL A 188 12.61 -5.56 -2.23
N GLU A 189 11.31 -5.71 -2.52
CA GLU A 189 10.33 -6.32 -1.60
C GLU A 189 10.75 -7.72 -1.14
N SER A 190 11.19 -8.59 -2.05
CA SER A 190 11.60 -9.96 -1.76
C SER A 190 12.77 -10.09 -0.78
N THR A 191 13.48 -8.99 -0.50
CA THR A 191 14.61 -8.95 0.44
C THR A 191 14.20 -8.54 1.86
N LEU A 192 12.92 -8.25 2.08
CA LEU A 192 12.39 -7.78 3.36
C LEU A 192 11.94 -8.98 4.18
N VAL A 193 12.28 -8.97 5.48
CA VAL A 193 12.07 -10.10 6.38
C VAL A 193 11.35 -9.60 7.63
N PRO A 194 10.18 -10.15 8.00
CA PRO A 194 9.49 -9.80 9.23
C PRO A 194 10.38 -10.04 10.46
N LEU A 195 10.32 -9.16 11.46
CA LEU A 195 11.09 -9.30 12.69
C LEU A 195 10.59 -10.49 13.52
N LYS A 196 9.26 -10.67 13.57
CA LYS A 196 8.61 -11.89 14.05
C LYS A 196 8.23 -12.72 12.82
N ASN A 197 8.99 -13.77 12.56
CA ASN A 197 8.82 -14.58 11.37
C ASN A 197 8.56 -16.05 11.71
N PRO A 198 7.29 -16.50 11.68
CA PRO A 198 6.98 -17.93 11.81
C PRO A 198 7.18 -18.71 10.50
N GLY A 199 7.53 -18.05 9.40
CA GLY A 199 7.46 -18.60 8.04
C GLY A 199 6.06 -18.50 7.45
N ALA A 200 5.94 -18.81 6.16
CA ALA A 200 4.64 -18.87 5.48
C ALA A 200 3.81 -20.05 6.01
N PRO A 201 2.49 -19.91 6.17
CA PRO A 201 1.64 -21.03 6.57
C PRO A 201 1.59 -22.11 5.47
N GLY A 202 1.31 -23.35 5.88
CA GLY A 202 1.25 -24.52 5.00
C GLY A 202 2.61 -25.18 4.75
N LYS A 203 2.67 -26.11 3.80
CA LYS A 203 3.91 -26.78 3.39
C LYS A 203 4.75 -25.87 2.48
N PRO A 204 6.09 -25.93 2.55
CA PRO A 204 6.99 -25.04 1.80
C PRO A 204 7.16 -25.47 0.33
N GLU A 205 6.06 -25.62 -0.38
CA GLU A 205 5.99 -26.00 -1.80
C GLU A 205 4.78 -25.33 -2.47
N VAL A 206 4.81 -25.15 -3.78
CA VAL A 206 3.68 -24.59 -4.55
C VAL A 206 2.46 -25.51 -4.39
N GLY A 207 1.29 -24.95 -4.08
CA GLY A 207 0.09 -25.72 -3.77
C GLY A 207 0.09 -26.37 -2.39
N GLY A 208 1.09 -26.12 -1.54
CA GLY A 208 1.22 -26.66 -0.19
C GLY A 208 0.24 -26.08 0.86
N ALA A 209 -0.77 -25.33 0.42
CA ALA A 209 -1.85 -24.80 1.24
C ALA A 209 -3.04 -25.78 1.31
N ASP A 210 -4.01 -25.54 2.20
CA ASP A 210 -5.26 -26.33 2.21
C ASP A 210 -6.12 -26.05 0.97
N TYR A 211 -6.14 -24.78 0.53
CA TYR A 211 -6.82 -24.33 -0.68
C TYR A 211 -5.89 -23.44 -1.49
N SER A 212 -5.78 -23.73 -2.79
CA SER A 212 -5.02 -22.92 -3.73
C SER A 212 -5.98 -22.34 -4.76
N LEU A 213 -6.00 -21.02 -4.85
CA LEU A 213 -6.86 -20.24 -5.74
C LEU A 213 -5.99 -19.48 -6.74
N ASN A 214 -6.45 -19.41 -7.99
CA ASN A 214 -5.85 -18.56 -9.00
C ASN A 214 -6.87 -17.51 -9.45
N LEU A 215 -6.46 -16.25 -9.50
CA LEU A 215 -7.27 -15.18 -10.05
C LEU A 215 -6.86 -14.89 -11.50
N ASP A 216 -7.81 -15.02 -12.42
CA ASP A 216 -7.65 -14.60 -13.81
C ASP A 216 -8.15 -13.17 -13.97
N LEU A 217 -7.21 -12.23 -14.12
CA LEU A 217 -7.53 -10.80 -14.26
C LEU A 217 -7.77 -10.47 -15.73
N GLY A 218 -8.92 -9.85 -16.01
CA GLY A 218 -9.31 -9.45 -17.36
C GLY A 218 -9.83 -8.01 -17.44
N PHE A 219 -9.98 -7.53 -18.67
CA PHE A 219 -10.62 -6.25 -18.96
C PHE A 219 -11.56 -6.39 -20.15
N ASN A 220 -12.84 -6.10 -19.94
CA ASN A 220 -13.85 -6.03 -20.97
C ASN A 220 -13.86 -4.60 -21.56
N SER A 221 -13.27 -4.43 -22.73
CA SER A 221 -13.15 -3.14 -23.40
C SER A 221 -14.50 -2.54 -23.81
N GLY A 222 -15.48 -3.38 -24.21
CA GLY A 222 -16.82 -2.92 -24.59
C GLY A 222 -17.61 -2.32 -23.43
N ALA A 223 -17.46 -2.90 -22.23
CA ALA A 223 -18.09 -2.39 -21.01
C ALA A 223 -17.20 -1.40 -20.23
N SER A 224 -15.92 -1.28 -20.58
CA SER A 224 -14.90 -0.57 -19.80
C SER A 224 -14.83 -1.04 -18.34
N ARG A 225 -14.87 -2.36 -18.14
CA ARG A 225 -14.88 -2.98 -16.80
C ARG A 225 -13.79 -4.01 -16.66
N PHE A 226 -13.22 -4.07 -15.47
CA PHE A 226 -12.33 -5.16 -15.07
C PHE A 226 -13.13 -6.38 -14.63
N THR A 227 -12.51 -7.54 -14.78
CA THR A 227 -13.06 -8.83 -14.37
C THR A 227 -12.05 -9.64 -13.58
N ILE A 228 -12.54 -10.45 -12.64
CA ILE A 228 -11.78 -11.49 -11.96
C ILE A 228 -12.52 -12.81 -12.23
N ASN A 229 -11.83 -13.78 -12.83
CA ASN A 229 -12.41 -15.07 -13.25
C ASN A 229 -13.63 -14.92 -14.19
N GLY A 230 -13.63 -13.87 -15.02
CA GLY A 230 -14.70 -13.58 -15.99
C GLY A 230 -15.82 -12.67 -15.46
N ASP A 231 -15.92 -12.47 -14.15
CA ASP A 231 -16.98 -11.66 -13.53
C ASP A 231 -16.46 -10.28 -13.11
N SER A 232 -17.30 -9.25 -13.28
CA SER A 232 -16.99 -7.89 -12.83
C SER A 232 -17.76 -7.58 -11.56
N PHE A 233 -17.06 -7.14 -10.51
CA PHE A 233 -17.74 -6.80 -9.26
C PHE A 233 -18.68 -5.62 -9.43
N ILE A 234 -19.93 -5.80 -9.02
CA ILE A 234 -20.93 -4.75 -8.94
C ILE A 234 -21.44 -4.74 -7.51
N SER A 235 -21.33 -3.60 -6.83
CA SER A 235 -21.78 -3.49 -5.44
C SER A 235 -23.24 -3.94 -5.33
N PRO A 236 -23.55 -4.90 -4.44
CA PRO A 236 -24.92 -5.35 -4.24
C PRO A 236 -25.71 -4.26 -3.53
N THR A 237 -27.04 -4.25 -3.71
CA THR A 237 -27.93 -3.32 -3.01
C THR A 237 -28.00 -3.60 -1.51
N VAL A 238 -27.81 -4.87 -1.12
CA VAL A 238 -27.70 -5.33 0.27
C VAL A 238 -26.24 -5.68 0.53
N PRO A 239 -25.56 -5.07 1.52
CA PRO A 239 -24.18 -5.42 1.87
C PRO A 239 -24.02 -6.92 2.15
N VAL A 240 -22.91 -7.52 1.72
CA VAL A 240 -22.65 -8.97 1.87
C VAL A 240 -22.80 -9.42 3.33
N LEU A 241 -22.30 -8.64 4.29
CA LEU A 241 -22.48 -8.93 5.71
C LEU A 241 -23.96 -9.04 6.10
N LEU A 242 -24.79 -8.10 5.63
CA LEU A 242 -26.22 -8.11 5.95
C LEU A 242 -26.94 -9.28 5.28
N GLN A 243 -26.51 -9.72 4.09
CA GLN A 243 -27.05 -10.93 3.47
C GLN A 243 -26.79 -12.17 4.34
N ILE A 244 -25.56 -12.31 4.85
CA ILE A 244 -25.17 -13.40 5.76
C ILE A 244 -25.96 -13.36 7.06
N LEU A 245 -26.01 -12.19 7.71
CA LEU A 245 -26.78 -11.99 8.95
C LEU A 245 -28.29 -12.19 8.76
N SER A 246 -28.80 -12.04 7.54
CA SER A 246 -30.20 -12.27 7.18
C SER A 246 -30.50 -13.72 6.75
N GLY A 247 -29.50 -14.61 6.79
CA GLY A 247 -29.68 -16.05 6.61
C GLY A 247 -29.08 -16.66 5.34
N ALA A 248 -28.29 -15.92 4.55
CA ALA A 248 -27.49 -16.52 3.48
C ALA A 248 -26.39 -17.41 4.07
N GLN A 249 -26.27 -18.67 3.61
CA GLN A 249 -25.38 -19.66 4.24
C GLN A 249 -24.24 -20.13 3.33
N THR A 250 -24.37 -19.92 2.02
CA THR A 250 -23.39 -20.37 1.02
C THR A 250 -22.98 -19.24 0.10
N ALA A 251 -21.87 -19.39 -0.63
CA ALA A 251 -21.47 -18.42 -1.66
C ALA A 251 -22.53 -18.27 -2.76
N GLN A 252 -23.28 -19.33 -3.06
CA GLN A 252 -24.35 -19.34 -4.06
C GLN A 252 -25.56 -18.49 -3.64
N ASP A 253 -25.76 -18.31 -2.33
CA ASP A 253 -26.83 -17.45 -1.79
C ASP A 253 -26.44 -15.97 -1.80
N LEU A 254 -25.15 -15.66 -2.00
CA LEU A 254 -24.60 -14.32 -1.86
C LEU A 254 -24.52 -13.57 -3.20
N LEU A 255 -24.75 -12.27 -3.11
CA LEU A 255 -24.63 -11.32 -4.21
C LEU A 255 -23.42 -10.39 -3.99
N PRO A 256 -22.74 -9.97 -5.07
CA PRO A 256 -23.03 -10.28 -6.47
C PRO A 256 -22.55 -11.69 -6.84
N SER A 257 -23.37 -12.42 -7.60
CA SER A 257 -23.01 -13.75 -8.09
C SER A 257 -21.73 -13.69 -8.93
N GLY A 258 -20.86 -14.69 -8.79
CA GLY A 258 -19.57 -14.76 -9.48
C GLY A 258 -18.43 -14.00 -8.81
N SER A 259 -18.70 -13.09 -7.86
CA SER A 259 -17.65 -12.32 -7.16
C SER A 259 -17.54 -12.60 -5.66
N VAL A 260 -18.22 -13.63 -5.14
CA VAL A 260 -18.13 -14.03 -3.73
C VAL A 260 -17.57 -15.46 -3.64
N PHE A 261 -16.48 -15.62 -2.89
CA PHE A 261 -15.76 -16.88 -2.70
C PHE A 261 -15.83 -17.28 -1.23
N ALA A 262 -16.47 -18.41 -0.92
CA ALA A 262 -16.49 -18.91 0.45
C ALA A 262 -15.12 -19.49 0.82
N LEU A 263 -14.60 -19.11 1.99
CA LEU A 263 -13.40 -19.69 2.57
C LEU A 263 -13.74 -20.42 3.88
N PRO A 264 -13.23 -21.63 4.11
CA PRO A 264 -13.44 -22.36 5.35
C PRO A 264 -12.62 -21.78 6.50
N HIS A 265 -13.07 -21.97 7.75
CA HIS A 265 -12.35 -21.58 8.96
C HIS A 265 -11.03 -22.32 9.17
N ASN A 266 -10.02 -21.60 9.65
CA ASN A 266 -8.73 -22.09 10.12
C ASN A 266 -8.02 -22.98 9.09
N LYS A 267 -7.95 -22.48 7.86
CA LYS A 267 -7.31 -23.11 6.71
C LYS A 267 -6.28 -22.20 6.11
N VAL A 268 -5.22 -22.80 5.57
CA VAL A 268 -4.20 -22.09 4.82
C VAL A 268 -4.70 -21.86 3.40
N ILE A 269 -4.72 -20.60 2.98
CA ILE A 269 -5.07 -20.21 1.62
C ILE A 269 -3.80 -19.79 0.89
N GLU A 270 -3.62 -20.28 -0.32
CA GLU A 270 -2.66 -19.77 -1.29
C GLU A 270 -3.43 -19.10 -2.44
N LEU A 271 -3.06 -17.86 -2.76
CA LEU A 271 -3.68 -17.11 -3.85
C LEU A 271 -2.59 -16.68 -4.84
N SER A 272 -2.67 -17.18 -6.07
CA SER A 272 -1.85 -16.72 -7.19
C SER A 272 -2.60 -15.68 -8.01
N ILE A 273 -1.92 -14.58 -8.30
CA ILE A 273 -2.46 -13.43 -9.03
C ILE A 273 -1.49 -13.13 -10.19
N PRO A 274 -1.61 -13.84 -11.33
CA PRO A 274 -0.81 -13.58 -12.51
C PRO A 274 -1.04 -12.15 -13.02
N ALA A 275 0.06 -11.40 -13.16
CA ALA A 275 0.25 -10.08 -13.77
C ALA A 275 -0.92 -9.06 -13.71
N GLY A 276 -0.64 -7.82 -13.27
CA GLY A 276 -1.66 -6.76 -13.31
C GLY A 276 -1.23 -5.46 -12.63
N ASN A 277 -2.06 -4.95 -11.70
CA ASN A 277 -1.81 -3.69 -11.00
C ASN A 277 -1.34 -3.89 -9.54
N VAL A 278 -2.08 -3.38 -8.56
CA VAL A 278 -1.77 -3.47 -7.13
C VAL A 278 -2.99 -4.02 -6.42
N VAL A 279 -2.84 -5.07 -5.62
CA VAL A 279 -3.94 -5.70 -4.88
C VAL A 279 -3.78 -5.41 -3.39
N GLY A 280 -4.85 -4.93 -2.77
CA GLY A 280 -5.00 -4.82 -1.33
C GLY A 280 -5.99 -5.85 -0.81
N GLY A 281 -5.75 -6.36 0.39
CA GLY A 281 -6.64 -7.25 1.11
C GLY A 281 -6.80 -6.84 2.57
N PRO A 282 -7.74 -7.45 3.30
CA PRO A 282 -8.06 -7.05 4.68
C PRO A 282 -7.23 -7.79 5.74
N HIS A 283 -6.46 -8.80 5.33
CA HIS A 283 -5.52 -9.52 6.18
C HIS A 283 -4.10 -9.11 5.81
N ALA A 284 -3.20 -9.14 6.79
CA ALA A 284 -1.78 -9.25 6.48
C ALA A 284 -1.52 -10.68 5.95
N PHE A 285 -0.82 -10.77 4.83
CA PHE A 285 -0.48 -12.01 4.14
C PHE A 285 1.02 -12.12 3.89
N ASP A 286 1.52 -13.36 3.84
CA ASP A 286 2.89 -13.68 3.47
C ASP A 286 3.04 -13.68 1.95
N ILE A 287 3.95 -12.87 1.42
CA ILE A 287 4.24 -12.80 -0.02
C ILE A 287 5.28 -13.86 -0.35
N VAL A 288 4.81 -15.07 -0.60
CA VAL A 288 5.69 -16.21 -0.91
C VAL A 288 6.36 -16.05 -2.28
N ARG A 289 5.84 -15.20 -3.17
CA ARG A 289 6.50 -14.78 -4.41
C ARG A 289 6.11 -13.34 -4.77
N SER A 290 7.08 -12.42 -4.69
CA SER A 290 6.91 -11.00 -5.08
C SER A 290 6.95 -10.82 -6.61
N ALA A 291 6.54 -9.64 -7.07
CA ALA A 291 6.73 -9.22 -8.46
C ALA A 291 8.23 -9.19 -8.85
N ASN A 292 8.52 -9.44 -10.12
CA ASN A 292 9.86 -9.63 -10.68
C ASN A 292 10.67 -10.78 -10.05
N GLN A 293 10.02 -11.74 -9.38
CA GLN A 293 10.68 -12.93 -8.83
C GLN A 293 10.15 -14.20 -9.47
N THR A 294 11.02 -15.20 -9.63
CA THR A 294 10.66 -16.56 -10.05
C THR A 294 10.64 -17.53 -8.87
N GLU A 295 11.53 -17.33 -7.90
CA GLU A 295 11.69 -18.18 -6.74
C GLU A 295 10.63 -17.90 -5.68
N TYR A 296 10.26 -18.96 -4.96
CA TYR A 296 9.35 -18.88 -3.82
C TYR A 296 10.14 -18.83 -2.50
N ASN A 297 9.70 -17.97 -1.58
CA ASN A 297 10.21 -17.90 -0.22
C ASN A 297 9.11 -18.31 0.78
N TYR A 298 9.22 -19.52 1.32
CA TYR A 298 8.33 -20.01 2.38
C TYR A 298 8.92 -19.88 3.79
N VAL A 299 10.22 -19.55 3.89
CA VAL A 299 10.96 -19.56 5.16
C VAL A 299 10.79 -18.23 5.89
N ASN A 300 10.93 -17.13 5.17
CA ASN A 300 10.88 -15.78 5.75
C ASN A 300 10.35 -14.72 4.78
N PRO A 301 9.22 -14.97 4.09
CA PRO A 301 8.69 -14.00 3.14
C PRO A 301 8.33 -12.67 3.79
N PRO A 302 8.35 -11.57 3.01
CA PRO A 302 7.71 -10.33 3.41
C PRO A 302 6.25 -10.56 3.80
N ARG A 303 5.76 -9.83 4.80
CA ARG A 303 4.36 -9.88 5.25
C ARG A 303 3.76 -8.50 5.26
N ARG A 304 2.62 -8.32 4.59
CA ARG A 304 1.97 -7.01 4.39
C ARG A 304 0.49 -7.15 3.99
N ASP A 305 -0.21 -6.05 3.75
CA ASP A 305 -1.64 -6.06 3.36
C ASP A 305 -1.92 -5.49 1.95
N VAL A 306 -0.95 -4.82 1.31
CA VAL A 306 -1.06 -4.35 -0.08
C VAL A 306 0.17 -4.73 -0.90
N VAL A 307 0.01 -5.51 -1.96
CA VAL A 307 1.12 -6.00 -2.81
C VAL A 307 0.95 -5.59 -4.26
N SER A 308 2.06 -5.18 -4.91
CA SER A 308 2.07 -5.02 -6.36
C SER A 308 2.11 -6.40 -7.01
N ILE A 309 1.20 -6.64 -7.96
CA ILE A 309 1.14 -7.92 -8.69
C ILE A 309 1.99 -7.92 -9.97
N GLY A 310 2.82 -6.88 -10.15
CA GLY A 310 3.84 -6.85 -11.18
C GLY A 310 3.33 -6.68 -12.61
N GLY A 311 4.21 -6.89 -13.57
CA GLY A 311 3.93 -6.76 -15.00
C GLY A 311 3.65 -8.10 -15.69
N PRO A 312 3.48 -8.10 -17.02
CA PRO A 312 3.37 -9.33 -17.80
C PRO A 312 4.52 -10.31 -17.49
N GLY A 313 4.17 -11.55 -17.13
CA GLY A 313 5.13 -12.60 -16.75
C GLY A 313 5.26 -12.81 -15.24
N ASP A 314 4.81 -11.87 -14.42
CA ASP A 314 4.75 -12.04 -12.97
C ASP A 314 3.59 -12.94 -12.54
N ASN A 315 3.82 -13.67 -11.45
CA ASN A 315 2.80 -14.50 -10.80
C ASN A 315 2.91 -14.36 -9.29
N VAL A 316 2.54 -13.18 -8.79
CA VAL A 316 2.60 -12.88 -7.37
C VAL A 316 1.72 -13.86 -6.62
N THR A 317 2.27 -14.45 -5.56
CA THR A 317 1.60 -15.48 -4.78
C THR A 317 1.65 -15.10 -3.31
N ILE A 318 0.50 -15.10 -2.65
CA ILE A 318 0.35 -14.76 -1.23
C ILE A 318 -0.27 -15.92 -0.46
N ARG A 319 0.02 -15.99 0.84
CA ARG A 319 -0.61 -16.95 1.77
C ARG A 319 -1.10 -16.29 3.06
N TRP A 320 -2.19 -16.80 3.59
CA TRP A 320 -2.70 -16.46 4.92
C TRP A 320 -3.47 -17.63 5.52
N VAL A 321 -3.85 -17.50 6.79
CA VAL A 321 -4.76 -18.41 7.49
C VAL A 321 -6.11 -17.72 7.62
N THR A 322 -7.19 -18.46 7.40
CA THR A 322 -8.56 -17.98 7.59
C THR A 322 -9.00 -18.02 9.06
N ASP A 323 -8.44 -17.12 9.85
CA ASP A 323 -8.64 -17.03 11.31
C ASP A 323 -9.59 -15.90 11.75
N ASN A 324 -10.35 -15.31 10.81
CA ASN A 324 -11.17 -14.13 11.05
C ASN A 324 -12.50 -14.20 10.28
N PRO A 325 -13.58 -14.71 10.89
CA PRO A 325 -14.88 -14.83 10.23
C PRO A 325 -15.42 -13.49 9.73
N GLY A 326 -15.73 -13.38 8.44
CA GLY A 326 -16.29 -12.17 7.86
C GLY A 326 -16.31 -12.12 6.33
N PRO A 327 -17.09 -11.20 5.74
CA PRO A 327 -16.97 -10.85 4.33
C PRO A 327 -15.85 -9.83 4.13
N TRP A 328 -14.80 -10.26 3.46
CA TRP A 328 -13.52 -9.59 3.33
C TRP A 328 -13.27 -9.18 1.89
N PHE A 329 -12.94 -7.91 1.66
CA PHE A 329 -12.76 -7.40 0.31
C PHE A 329 -11.34 -7.59 -0.18
N LEU A 330 -11.15 -8.23 -1.32
CA LEU A 330 -9.88 -8.27 -2.04
C LEU A 330 -10.06 -7.50 -3.35
N HIS A 331 -9.28 -6.45 -3.56
CA HIS A 331 -9.47 -5.60 -4.72
C HIS A 331 -8.19 -4.89 -5.14
N CYS A 332 -8.22 -4.33 -6.34
CA CYS A 332 -7.18 -3.40 -6.73
C CYS A 332 -7.30 -2.10 -5.93
N HIS A 333 -6.23 -1.65 -5.27
CA HIS A 333 -6.27 -0.41 -4.48
C HIS A 333 -6.15 0.86 -5.35
N ILE A 334 -6.05 0.72 -6.67
CA ILE A 334 -6.33 1.82 -7.59
C ILE A 334 -7.84 2.04 -7.62
N ASP A 335 -8.34 3.15 -7.06
CA ASP A 335 -9.78 3.33 -6.82
C ASP A 335 -10.59 3.33 -8.12
N TRP A 336 -10.00 3.90 -9.18
CA TRP A 336 -10.59 3.90 -10.52
C TRP A 336 -10.80 2.47 -11.05
N HIS A 337 -9.91 1.54 -10.72
CA HIS A 337 -10.04 0.13 -11.11
C HIS A 337 -11.04 -0.62 -10.24
N LEU A 338 -11.06 -0.36 -8.93
CA LEU A 338 -12.09 -0.87 -8.03
C LEU A 338 -13.49 -0.46 -8.50
N GLN A 339 -13.69 0.82 -8.83
CA GLN A 339 -14.96 1.34 -9.34
C GLN A 339 -15.36 0.70 -10.68
N ALA A 340 -14.38 0.36 -11.51
CA ALA A 340 -14.58 -0.38 -12.75
C ALA A 340 -14.70 -1.91 -12.55
N GLY A 341 -14.74 -2.41 -11.31
CA GLY A 341 -15.13 -3.77 -10.95
C GLY A 341 -13.98 -4.75 -10.66
N LEU A 342 -12.74 -4.27 -10.47
CA LEU A 342 -11.58 -5.11 -10.16
C LEU A 342 -11.55 -5.51 -8.68
N ALA A 343 -12.52 -6.33 -8.26
CA ALA A 343 -12.68 -6.76 -6.88
C ALA A 343 -13.39 -8.12 -6.77
N ILE A 344 -13.23 -8.76 -5.62
CA ILE A 344 -14.00 -9.92 -5.16
C ILE A 344 -14.20 -9.82 -3.64
N VAL A 345 -15.11 -10.63 -3.11
CA VAL A 345 -15.32 -10.80 -1.66
C VAL A 345 -14.98 -12.23 -1.28
N PHE A 346 -14.12 -12.38 -0.28
CA PHE A 346 -13.99 -13.64 0.45
C PHE A 346 -15.00 -13.67 1.58
N ALA A 347 -15.93 -14.63 1.56
CA ALA A 347 -16.84 -14.88 2.67
C ALA A 347 -16.21 -15.95 3.56
N GLU A 348 -15.39 -15.51 4.50
CA GLU A 348 -14.61 -16.36 5.39
C GLU A 348 -15.45 -16.85 6.56
N ASP A 349 -15.49 -18.17 6.74
CA ASP A 349 -16.17 -18.85 7.85
C ASP A 349 -17.63 -18.39 8.05
N ILE A 350 -18.41 -18.43 6.97
CA ILE A 350 -19.82 -18.00 6.95
C ILE A 350 -20.64 -18.48 8.18
N PRO A 351 -20.55 -19.75 8.61
CA PRO A 351 -21.35 -20.24 9.73
C PRO A 351 -21.07 -19.53 11.07
N ASP A 352 -19.88 -18.96 11.26
CA ASP A 352 -19.49 -18.34 12.53
C ASP A 352 -19.54 -16.81 12.49
N ILE A 353 -19.75 -16.19 11.31
CA ILE A 353 -19.95 -14.74 11.15
C ILE A 353 -21.09 -14.23 12.05
N ALA A 354 -22.24 -14.91 12.04
CA ALA A 354 -23.39 -14.52 12.86
C ALA A 354 -23.26 -14.93 14.34
N LYS A 355 -22.30 -15.80 14.67
CA LYS A 355 -22.08 -16.31 16.03
C LYS A 355 -21.07 -15.48 16.82
N HIS A 356 -20.48 -14.44 16.23
CA HIS A 356 -19.57 -13.54 16.93
C HIS A 356 -20.34 -12.72 17.98
N ASP A 357 -20.59 -13.37 19.11
CA ASP A 357 -21.29 -12.83 20.27
C ASP A 357 -20.42 -11.75 20.91
N VAL A 358 -20.98 -10.55 21.05
CA VAL A 358 -20.31 -9.34 21.58
C VAL A 358 -19.94 -9.49 23.08
N ASN A 359 -20.18 -10.66 23.67
CA ASN A 359 -20.03 -10.93 25.10
C ASN A 359 -18.77 -11.71 25.51
N THR A 360 -17.78 -11.88 24.65
CA THR A 360 -16.51 -12.55 25.04
C THR A 360 -15.31 -11.58 25.06
N SER A 361 -15.36 -10.63 26.00
CA SER A 361 -14.14 -10.08 26.60
C SER A 361 -14.38 -9.75 28.08
N ARG A 362 -13.86 -10.61 28.95
CA ARG A 362 -13.55 -10.34 30.36
C ARG A 362 -12.04 -10.28 30.51
#